data_AF-A0AAV7PBY6-F1
#
_entry.id   AF-A0AAV7PBY6-F1
#
_cell.length_a   1.000
_cell.length_b   1.000
_cell.length_c   1.000
_cell.angle_alpha   90.00
_cell.angle_beta   90.00
_cell.angle_gamma   90.00
#
_symmetry.space_group_name_H-M   'P 1'
#
loop_
_entity.id
_entity.type
_entity.pdbx_description
1 polymer ?
#
loop_
_entity_poly.entity_id
_entity_poly.type
_entity_poly.pdbx_seq_one_letter_code
_entity_poly.pdbx_strand_id
1 'polypeptide(L)'
;MKKGTGRDPQQRKTSTREAHLPPFIGARSTKAVRWNEWVERLMFYFEATKTDNAQKPAMVVHLGGKDIYRIAKTINEAEPKMYLTLIAELRTHFAPMVNVDYERFIFRQAQQSADESIDMFYLRLKELAATGTFHNENDEIRGQIIQGCASSKLREWILEESERLLKDILTMGRTKELSKARASHMEAALQNPIKMEQVAAVIGASSKPKTQKTLPSTKTCGSNDGVHSSDR
;
A
#
# COMPACT_ATOMS: atom_id res chain seq x y z
N MET A 1 -15.47 48.02 -48.94
CA MET A 1 -14.65 46.78 -48.98
C MET A 1 -13.75 46.78 -47.74
N LYS A 2 -13.96 45.85 -46.78
CA LYS A 2 -13.07 44.70 -46.45
C LYS A 2 -11.63 45.16 -46.10
N LYS A 3 -10.99 44.90 -44.95
CA LYS A 3 -11.04 43.90 -43.85
C LYS A 3 -10.25 44.53 -42.66
N GLY A 4 -10.48 44.21 -41.38
CA GLY A 4 -9.84 43.10 -40.64
C GLY A 4 -8.29 43.21 -40.69
N THR A 5 -7.49 43.25 -39.64
CA THR A 5 -7.48 42.51 -38.37
C THR A 5 -6.20 42.89 -37.63
N GLY A 6 -6.17 42.85 -36.30
CA GLY A 6 -4.90 42.89 -35.55
C GLY A 6 -5.11 42.96 -34.05
N ARG A 7 -5.65 41.89 -33.45
CA ARG A 7 -5.66 41.72 -31.99
C ARG A 7 -4.23 41.58 -31.50
N ASP A 8 -3.92 42.37 -30.48
CA ASP A 8 -2.73 42.25 -29.65
C ASP A 8 -2.55 40.80 -29.16
N PRO A 9 -1.39 40.14 -29.40
CA PRO A 9 -1.12 38.83 -28.86
C PRO A 9 -0.87 38.96 -27.35
N GLN A 10 -1.94 38.66 -26.62
CA GLN A 10 -1.93 38.36 -25.20
C GLN A 10 -0.72 37.49 -24.85
N GLN A 11 0.23 38.07 -24.10
CA GLN A 11 1.29 37.33 -23.43
C GLN A 11 0.62 36.34 -22.45
N ARG A 12 0.37 35.12 -22.93
CA ARG A 12 0.08 33.99 -22.05
C ARG A 12 1.36 33.69 -21.29
N LYS A 13 1.46 34.22 -20.08
CA LYS A 13 2.37 33.72 -19.05
C LYS A 13 1.98 32.27 -18.80
N THR A 14 2.65 31.33 -19.47
CA THR A 14 2.61 29.93 -19.08
C THR A 14 3.33 29.83 -17.75
N SER A 15 2.56 29.86 -16.67
CA SER A 15 3.02 29.46 -15.34
C SER A 15 3.37 27.98 -15.41
N THR A 16 4.59 27.67 -15.84
CA THR A 16 5.17 26.34 -15.71
C THR A 16 5.15 26.03 -14.22
N ARG A 17 4.27 25.12 -13.79
CA ARG A 17 4.35 24.52 -12.46
C ARG A 17 5.72 23.86 -12.38
N GLU A 18 6.67 24.50 -11.73
CA GLU A 18 7.98 23.93 -11.46
C GLU A 18 7.77 22.60 -10.73
N ALA A 19 8.34 21.52 -11.27
CA ALA A 19 8.27 20.23 -10.62
C ALA A 19 8.97 20.35 -9.25
N HIS A 20 8.23 20.19 -8.16
CA HIS A 20 8.79 20.37 -6.83
C HIS A 20 9.42 19.05 -6.35
N LEU A 21 10.76 18.99 -6.33
CA LEU A 21 11.51 17.92 -5.67
C LEU A 21 11.89 18.36 -4.24
N PRO A 22 11.34 17.74 -3.18
CA PRO A 22 11.75 18.03 -1.81
C PRO A 22 13.23 17.72 -1.57
N PRO A 23 13.90 18.48 -0.68
CA PRO A 23 15.31 18.26 -0.39
C PRO A 23 15.55 16.94 0.35
N PHE A 24 16.78 16.44 0.27
CA PHE A 24 17.20 15.28 1.05
C PHE A 24 17.24 15.64 2.55
N ILE A 25 16.65 14.78 3.38
CA ILE A 25 16.61 14.96 4.85
C ILE A 25 17.24 13.71 5.49
N GLY A 26 18.45 13.86 6.02
CA GLY A 26 19.22 12.78 6.64
C GLY A 26 18.85 12.51 8.11
N ALA A 27 17.69 11.91 8.39
CA ALA A 27 17.38 11.40 9.73
C ALA A 27 18.18 10.11 10.04
N ARG A 28 18.52 9.88 11.32
CA ARG A 28 19.69 9.10 11.77
C ARG A 28 19.69 7.59 11.46
N SER A 29 18.59 6.95 11.12
CA SER A 29 18.52 5.48 11.00
C SER A 29 18.31 4.90 9.59
N THR A 30 18.14 5.73 8.54
CA THR A 30 17.87 5.20 7.18
C THR A 30 18.52 6.03 6.06
N LYS A 31 19.65 6.70 6.34
CA LYS A 31 20.24 7.68 5.41
C LYS A 31 20.57 7.11 4.04
N ALA A 32 21.06 5.87 3.94
CA ALA A 32 21.40 5.27 2.65
C ALA A 32 20.16 4.91 1.82
N VAL A 33 19.11 4.34 2.42
CA VAL A 33 17.84 4.03 1.74
C VAL A 33 17.20 5.31 1.22
N ARG A 34 17.10 6.31 2.09
CA ARG A 34 16.53 7.61 1.73
C ARG A 34 17.37 8.35 0.69
N TRP A 35 18.68 8.13 0.69
CA TRP A 35 19.57 8.66 -0.33
C TRP A 35 19.26 8.03 -1.69
N ASN A 36 19.14 6.70 -1.75
CA ASN A 36 18.79 6.00 -2.99
C ASN A 36 17.42 6.44 -3.52
N GLU A 37 16.40 6.49 -2.66
CA GLU A 37 15.06 6.96 -3.03
C GLU A 37 15.09 8.41 -3.54
N TRP A 38 15.85 9.29 -2.88
CA TRP A 38 15.99 10.68 -3.31
C TRP A 38 16.70 10.79 -4.67
N VAL A 39 17.75 9.99 -4.91
CA VAL A 39 18.46 9.95 -6.20
C VAL A 39 17.54 9.43 -7.32
N GLU A 40 16.73 8.41 -7.08
CA GLU A 40 15.73 7.93 -8.05
C GLU A 40 14.72 9.01 -8.43
N ARG A 41 14.19 9.72 -7.43
CA ARG A 41 13.29 10.86 -7.66
C ARG A 41 13.97 12.00 -8.41
N LEU A 42 15.25 12.24 -8.13
CA LEU A 42 16.06 13.23 -8.86
C LEU A 42 16.27 12.82 -10.32
N MET A 43 16.44 11.53 -10.61
CA MET A 43 16.54 11.03 -11.99
C MET A 43 15.25 11.28 -12.77
N PHE A 44 14.09 10.98 -12.18
CA PHE A 44 12.80 11.30 -12.80
C PHE A 44 12.62 12.82 -13.02
N TYR A 45 13.10 13.64 -12.07
CA TYR A 45 13.09 15.08 -12.21
C TYR A 45 13.96 15.57 -13.39
N PHE A 46 15.16 15.02 -13.56
CA PHE A 46 16.02 15.36 -14.70
C PHE A 46 15.39 15.01 -16.04
N GLU A 47 14.72 13.86 -16.12
CA GLU A 47 14.01 13.44 -17.33
C GLU A 47 12.85 14.40 -17.64
N ALA A 48 12.02 14.69 -16.64
CA ALA A 48 10.86 15.57 -16.79
C ALA A 48 11.24 17.01 -17.18
N THR A 49 12.39 17.49 -16.71
CA THR A 49 12.89 18.86 -16.99
C THR A 49 13.86 18.94 -18.16
N LYS A 50 14.20 17.79 -18.79
CA LYS A 50 15.22 17.69 -19.86
C LYS A 50 16.54 18.36 -19.46
N THR A 51 16.99 18.10 -18.23
CA THR A 51 18.21 18.69 -17.68
C THR A 51 19.45 18.16 -18.39
N ASP A 52 20.31 19.07 -18.87
CA ASP A 52 21.57 18.70 -19.52
C ASP A 52 22.60 18.16 -18.52
N ASN A 53 23.47 17.27 -18.97
CA ASN A 53 24.50 16.63 -18.14
C ASN A 53 25.43 17.63 -17.46
N ALA A 54 25.74 18.77 -18.10
CA ALA A 54 26.55 19.82 -17.50
C ALA A 54 25.88 20.51 -16.30
N GLN A 55 24.54 20.52 -16.26
CA GLN A 55 23.76 21.18 -15.21
C GLN A 55 23.49 20.27 -14.00
N LYS A 56 23.52 18.95 -14.20
CA LYS A 56 23.17 17.95 -13.18
C LYS A 56 23.98 18.08 -11.87
N PRO A 57 25.32 18.29 -11.87
CA PRO A 57 26.07 18.43 -10.62
C PRO A 57 25.61 19.61 -9.76
N ALA A 58 25.41 20.77 -10.38
CA ALA A 58 24.91 21.96 -9.68
C ALA A 58 23.48 21.74 -9.15
N MET A 59 22.64 21.06 -9.92
CA MET A 59 21.27 20.75 -9.53
C MET A 59 21.20 19.77 -8.34
N VAL A 60 22.07 18.75 -8.29
CA VAL A 60 22.19 17.83 -7.14
C VAL A 60 22.45 18.60 -5.85
N VAL A 61 23.40 19.53 -5.90
CA VAL A 61 23.80 20.33 -4.73
C VAL A 61 22.69 21.29 -4.31
N HIS A 62 22.02 21.94 -5.27
CA HIS A 62 20.95 22.89 -5.00
C HIS A 62 19.69 22.19 -4.43
N LEU A 63 19.22 21.13 -5.10
CA LEU A 63 18.01 20.41 -4.71
C LEU A 63 18.25 19.50 -3.49
N GLY A 64 19.47 19.01 -3.29
CA GLY A 64 19.83 18.15 -2.15
C GLY A 64 19.79 18.86 -0.81
N GLY A 65 19.76 20.19 -0.78
CA GLY A 65 19.67 20.98 0.43
C GLY A 65 20.98 21.05 1.23
N LYS A 66 20.90 21.58 2.45
CA LYS A 66 22.07 21.98 3.26
C LYS A 66 23.02 20.83 3.56
N ASP A 67 22.50 19.63 3.81
CA ASP A 67 23.32 18.47 4.17
C ASP A 67 24.14 18.00 2.96
N ILE A 68 23.50 17.87 1.79
CA ILE A 68 24.18 17.52 0.54
C ILE A 68 25.18 18.59 0.13
N TYR A 69 24.83 19.87 0.26
CA TYR A 69 25.76 20.98 -0.02
C TYR A 69 27.04 20.89 0.83
N ARG A 70 26.91 20.63 2.14
CA ARG A 70 28.07 20.51 3.04
C ARG A 70 28.97 19.35 2.65
N ILE A 71 28.39 18.19 2.35
CA ILE A 71 29.14 16.99 1.97
C ILE A 71 29.80 17.20 0.60
N ALA A 72 29.06 17.73 -0.38
CA ALA A 72 29.57 18.03 -1.71
C ALA A 72 30.72 19.05 -1.68
N LYS A 73 30.66 20.04 -0.78
CA LYS A 73 31.76 21.00 -0.60
C LYS A 73 33.05 20.30 -0.15
N THR A 74 32.98 19.39 0.82
CA THR A 74 34.13 18.59 1.26
C THR A 74 34.66 17.69 0.15
N ILE A 75 33.78 17.18 -0.71
CA ILE A 75 34.13 16.28 -1.83
C ILE A 75 34.77 17.04 -3.02
N ASN A 76 34.36 18.28 -3.25
CA ASN A 76 34.68 19.08 -4.44
C ASN A 76 35.94 19.95 -4.29
N GLU A 77 36.68 19.82 -3.18
CA GLU A 77 38.05 20.36 -3.05
C GLU A 77 39.04 19.65 -4.01
N ALA A 78 38.61 18.58 -4.70
CA ALA A 78 39.41 17.71 -5.56
C ALA A 78 38.95 17.67 -7.05
N GLU A 79 38.74 18.83 -7.71
CA GLU A 79 38.34 19.03 -9.13
C GLU A 79 36.85 18.90 -9.50
N PRO A 80 36.38 19.59 -10.57
CA PRO A 80 34.99 19.56 -11.01
C PRO A 80 34.58 18.17 -11.52
N LYS A 81 33.76 17.48 -10.73
CA LYS A 81 33.35 16.10 -11.02
C LYS A 81 32.13 16.03 -11.94
N MET A 82 32.20 15.09 -12.88
CA MET A 82 31.04 14.63 -13.64
C MET A 82 29.93 14.16 -12.69
N TYR A 83 28.67 14.33 -13.10
CA TYR A 83 27.48 13.95 -12.33
C TYR A 83 27.59 12.55 -11.69
N LEU A 84 28.06 11.56 -12.45
CA LEU A 84 28.19 10.18 -11.98
C LEU A 84 29.18 10.03 -10.83
N THR A 85 30.29 10.76 -10.86
CA THR A 85 31.31 10.73 -9.80
C THR A 85 30.78 11.36 -8.51
N LEU A 86 30.08 12.50 -8.62
CA LEU A 86 29.46 13.16 -7.47
C LEU A 86 28.43 12.26 -6.78
N ILE A 87 27.56 11.60 -7.55
CA ILE A 87 26.57 10.66 -7.00
C ILE A 87 27.26 9.44 -6.36
N ALA A 88 28.32 8.91 -6.98
CA ALA A 88 29.06 7.77 -6.45
C ALA A 88 29.73 8.10 -5.10
N GLU A 89 30.34 9.27 -4.96
CA GLU A 89 30.99 9.70 -3.72
C GLU A 89 29.99 10.05 -2.63
N LEU A 90 28.88 10.71 -2.98
CA LEU A 90 27.77 10.91 -2.04
C LEU A 90 27.22 9.56 -1.57
N ARG A 91 27.04 8.59 -2.47
CA ARG A 91 26.66 7.22 -2.11
C ARG A 91 27.67 6.58 -1.17
N THR A 92 28.97 6.69 -1.44
CA THR A 92 30.03 6.18 -0.53
C THR A 92 30.03 6.89 0.82
N HIS A 93 29.64 8.17 0.88
CA HIS A 93 29.49 8.87 2.16
C HIS A 93 28.29 8.34 2.97
N PHE A 94 27.21 7.93 2.30
CA PHE A 94 26.02 7.36 2.96
C PHE A 94 26.06 5.84 3.16
N ALA A 95 26.88 5.11 2.40
CA ALA A 95 26.98 3.65 2.42
C ALA A 95 27.49 3.06 3.77
N PRO A 96 28.46 3.66 4.49
CA PRO A 96 28.94 3.16 5.79
C PRO A 96 27.87 3.16 6.88
N MET A 97 26.69 3.76 6.63
CA MET A 97 25.64 3.89 7.65
C MET A 97 24.62 2.75 7.62
N VAL A 98 24.68 1.82 6.67
CA VAL A 98 23.86 0.60 6.72
C VAL A 98 24.70 -0.51 7.33
N ASN A 99 24.64 -0.64 8.65
CA ASN A 99 25.15 -1.83 9.29
C ASN A 99 24.16 -2.97 8.99
N VAL A 100 24.48 -3.81 8.01
CA VAL A 100 23.61 -4.89 7.55
C VAL A 100 23.19 -5.81 8.70
N ASP A 101 24.08 -6.08 9.65
CA ASP A 101 23.77 -6.92 10.81
C ASP A 101 22.82 -6.20 11.79
N TYR A 102 22.94 -4.88 11.92
CA TYR A 102 21.96 -4.09 12.67
C TYR A 102 20.59 -4.09 11.98
N GLU A 103 20.52 -3.94 10.66
CA GLU A 103 19.24 -4.00 9.93
C GLU A 103 18.59 -5.37 10.02
N ARG A 104 19.39 -6.44 9.94
CA ARG A 104 18.93 -7.82 10.20
C ARG A 104 18.38 -7.94 11.61
N PHE A 105 19.07 -7.38 12.61
CA PHE A 105 18.57 -7.36 13.98
C PHE A 105 17.21 -6.65 14.08
N ILE A 106 17.05 -5.46 13.47
CA ILE A 106 15.77 -4.74 13.45
C ILE A 106 14.67 -5.56 12.76
N PHE A 107 14.99 -6.20 11.62
CA PHE A 107 14.08 -7.11 10.92
C PHE A 107 13.61 -8.25 11.83
N ARG A 108 14.52 -8.89 12.58
CA ARG A 108 14.19 -10.00 13.50
C ARG A 108 13.37 -9.56 14.71
N GLN A 109 13.53 -8.30 15.15
CA GLN A 109 12.75 -7.74 16.25
C GLN A 109 11.35 -7.26 15.80
N ALA A 110 11.04 -7.26 14.51
CA ALA A 110 9.76 -6.77 14.01
C ALA A 110 8.59 -7.66 14.46
N GLN A 111 7.63 -7.07 15.18
CA GLN A 111 6.38 -7.68 15.63
C GLN A 111 5.19 -6.91 15.02
N GLN A 112 4.10 -7.60 14.68
CA GLN A 112 2.87 -6.99 14.21
C GLN A 112 2.23 -6.21 15.36
N SER A 113 1.93 -4.92 15.13
CA SER A 113 1.26 -4.09 16.13
C SER A 113 -0.23 -4.45 16.25
N ALA A 114 -0.88 -4.11 17.37
CA ALA A 114 -2.28 -4.48 17.62
C ALA A 114 -3.26 -3.98 16.54
N ASP A 115 -2.99 -2.80 15.98
CA ASP A 115 -3.82 -2.14 14.96
C ASP A 115 -3.24 -2.28 13.53
N GLU A 116 -2.17 -3.05 13.37
CA GLU A 116 -1.51 -3.26 12.07
C GLU A 116 -2.12 -4.49 11.40
N SER A 117 -2.61 -4.36 10.16
CA SER A 117 -3.06 -5.52 9.37
C SER A 117 -1.87 -6.35 8.88
N ILE A 118 -2.12 -7.58 8.46
CA ILE A 118 -1.10 -8.48 7.93
C ILE A 118 -0.43 -7.89 6.69
N ASP A 119 -1.17 -7.13 5.87
CA ASP A 119 -0.64 -6.46 4.69
C ASP A 119 0.31 -5.32 5.07
N MET A 120 -0.06 -4.51 6.06
CA MET A 120 0.82 -3.43 6.56
C MET A 120 2.08 -4.00 7.20
N PHE A 121 1.94 -5.09 7.97
CA PHE A 121 3.09 -5.76 8.56
C PHE A 121 4.01 -6.35 7.49
N TYR A 122 3.45 -7.01 6.47
CA TYR A 122 4.20 -7.53 5.33
C TYR A 122 4.96 -6.43 4.58
N LEU A 123 4.32 -5.29 4.31
CA LEU A 123 4.97 -4.16 3.64
C LEU A 123 6.15 -3.63 4.46
N ARG A 124 5.98 -3.45 5.77
CA ARG A 124 7.06 -3.04 6.67
C ARG A 124 8.20 -4.07 6.70
N LEU A 125 7.89 -5.37 6.69
CA LEU A 125 8.90 -6.42 6.60
C LEU A 125 9.64 -6.38 5.26
N LYS A 126 8.98 -6.07 4.13
CA LYS A 126 9.64 -5.87 2.84
C LYS A 126 10.61 -4.69 2.86
N GLU A 127 10.21 -3.59 3.48
CA GLU A 127 11.08 -2.41 3.64
C GLU A 127 12.34 -2.72 4.47
N LEU A 128 12.18 -3.43 5.58
CA LEU A 128 13.31 -3.87 6.42
C LEU A 128 14.18 -4.90 5.69
N ALA A 129 13.58 -5.84 4.96
CA ALA A 129 14.30 -6.86 4.21
C ALA A 129 15.22 -6.28 3.12
N ALA A 130 14.82 -5.16 2.50
CA ALA A 130 15.58 -4.48 1.45
C ALA A 130 16.96 -3.99 1.91
N THR A 131 17.17 -3.79 3.21
CA THR A 131 18.47 -3.33 3.78
C THR A 131 19.25 -4.43 4.47
N GLY A 132 18.57 -5.47 4.97
CA GLY A 132 19.18 -6.59 5.68
C GLY A 132 19.97 -7.58 4.80
N THR A 133 19.90 -7.46 3.47
CA THR A 133 20.59 -8.32 2.49
C THR A 133 20.43 -9.82 2.80
N PHE A 134 19.28 -10.37 2.42
CA PHE A 134 18.93 -11.78 2.63
C PHE A 134 19.10 -12.60 1.35
N HIS A 135 19.46 -13.88 1.47
CA HIS A 135 19.58 -14.77 0.31
C HIS A 135 18.21 -15.05 -0.34
N ASN A 136 17.18 -15.28 0.48
CA ASN A 136 15.80 -15.41 0.04
C ASN A 136 14.89 -14.55 0.92
N GLU A 137 14.58 -13.33 0.46
CA GLU A 137 13.72 -12.40 1.19
C GLU A 137 12.35 -13.00 1.53
N ASN A 138 11.75 -13.79 0.63
CA ASN A 138 10.40 -14.31 0.84
C ASN A 138 10.38 -15.37 1.95
N ASP A 139 11.40 -16.22 2.01
CA ASP A 139 11.53 -17.20 3.10
C ASP A 139 11.77 -16.51 4.44
N GLU A 140 12.57 -15.43 4.44
CA GLU A 140 12.86 -14.68 5.65
C GLU A 140 11.65 -13.91 6.16
N ILE A 141 10.87 -13.32 5.26
CA ILE A 141 9.60 -12.66 5.58
C ILE A 141 8.59 -13.68 6.07
N ARG A 142 8.51 -14.87 5.45
CA ARG A 142 7.67 -15.97 5.96
C ARG A 142 8.06 -16.32 7.40
N GLY A 143 9.34 -16.55 7.66
CA GLY A 143 9.87 -16.84 8.99
C GLY A 143 9.52 -15.74 10.00
N GLN A 144 9.66 -14.47 9.60
CA GLN A 144 9.34 -13.35 10.45
C GLN A 144 7.84 -13.16 10.69
N ILE A 145 6.97 -13.48 9.73
CA ILE A 145 5.51 -13.53 9.94
C ILE A 145 5.16 -14.62 10.96
N ILE A 146 5.78 -15.80 10.86
CA ILE A 146 5.57 -16.89 11.82
C ILE A 146 5.98 -16.47 13.23
N GLN A 147 7.05 -15.69 13.40
CA GLN A 147 7.49 -15.22 14.72
C GLN A 147 6.69 -14.01 15.21
N GLY A 148 6.33 -13.09 14.31
CA GLY A 148 5.88 -11.75 14.65
C GLY A 148 4.39 -11.46 14.46
N CYS A 149 3.60 -12.34 13.83
CA CYS A 149 2.18 -12.05 13.61
C CYS A 149 1.38 -12.01 14.92
N ALA A 150 0.33 -11.21 14.97
CA ALA A 150 -0.52 -11.06 16.15
C ALA A 150 -1.53 -12.23 16.29
N SER A 151 -1.87 -12.89 15.18
CA SER A 151 -2.88 -13.95 15.14
C SER A 151 -2.26 -15.33 15.42
N SER A 152 -2.49 -15.87 16.62
CA SER A 152 -2.07 -17.25 16.95
C SER A 152 -2.67 -18.27 15.98
N LYS A 153 -3.93 -18.11 15.59
CA LYS A 153 -4.62 -18.97 14.62
C LYS A 153 -4.01 -18.90 13.21
N LEU A 154 -3.37 -17.79 12.85
CA LEU A 154 -2.62 -17.72 11.59
C LEU A 154 -1.30 -18.47 11.75
N ARG A 155 -0.60 -18.25 12.86
CA ARG A 155 0.67 -18.94 13.17
C ARG A 155 0.52 -20.46 13.20
N GLU A 156 -0.47 -20.97 13.93
CA GLU A 156 -0.82 -22.39 13.99
C GLU A 156 -1.05 -22.93 12.59
N TRP A 157 -1.90 -22.26 11.80
CA TRP A 157 -2.16 -22.62 10.43
C TRP A 157 -0.85 -22.67 9.62
N ILE A 158 0.02 -21.65 9.67
CA ILE A 158 1.27 -21.68 8.90
C ILE A 158 2.13 -22.91 9.28
N LEU A 159 2.18 -23.28 10.57
CA LEU A 159 3.01 -24.37 11.08
C LEU A 159 2.44 -25.78 10.83
N GLU A 160 1.18 -25.90 10.41
CA GLU A 160 0.58 -27.20 10.03
C GLU A 160 1.27 -27.83 8.82
N GLU A 161 1.87 -27.02 7.95
CA GLU A 161 2.46 -27.47 6.69
C GLU A 161 3.74 -26.70 6.39
N SER A 162 4.84 -27.44 6.21
CA SER A 162 6.20 -26.90 6.20
C SER A 162 6.53 -25.96 5.04
N GLU A 163 5.71 -25.91 3.99
CA GLU A 163 6.04 -25.23 2.72
C GLU A 163 4.97 -24.26 2.22
N ARG A 164 4.13 -23.72 3.11
CA ARG A 164 3.13 -22.72 2.71
C ARG A 164 3.80 -21.48 2.11
N LEU A 165 3.39 -21.14 0.89
CA LEU A 165 3.94 -20.01 0.16
C LEU A 165 3.49 -18.70 0.81
N LEU A 166 4.36 -17.69 0.77
CA LEU A 166 4.09 -16.37 1.35
C LEU A 166 2.77 -15.76 0.86
N LYS A 167 2.44 -15.91 -0.42
CA LYS A 167 1.17 -15.44 -1.00
C LYS A 167 -0.07 -16.06 -0.34
N ASP A 168 0.01 -17.34 0.03
CA ASP A 168 -1.11 -18.10 0.61
C ASP A 168 -1.26 -17.71 2.08
N ILE A 169 -0.15 -17.47 2.77
CA ILE A 169 -0.11 -16.92 4.13
C ILE A 169 -0.78 -15.55 4.18
N LEU A 170 -0.47 -14.64 3.26
CA LEU A 170 -1.08 -13.31 3.22
C LEU A 170 -2.59 -13.41 2.93
N THR A 171 -2.99 -14.28 1.99
CA THR A 171 -4.41 -14.51 1.67
C THR A 171 -5.19 -15.06 2.86
N MET A 172 -4.61 -16.03 3.56
CA MET A 172 -5.21 -16.59 4.77
C MET A 172 -5.25 -15.56 5.91
N GLY A 173 -4.19 -14.77 6.08
CA GLY A 173 -4.13 -13.67 7.05
C GLY A 173 -5.31 -12.71 6.86
N ARG A 174 -5.51 -12.20 5.65
CA ARG A 174 -6.65 -11.32 5.30
C ARG A 174 -8.00 -11.99 5.59
N THR A 175 -8.12 -13.27 5.26
CA THR A 175 -9.34 -14.05 5.49
C THR A 175 -9.66 -14.17 6.98
N LYS A 176 -8.65 -14.43 7.82
CA LYS A 176 -8.79 -14.51 9.27
C LYS A 176 -9.10 -13.15 9.90
N GLU A 177 -8.48 -12.07 9.43
CA GLU A 177 -8.78 -10.70 9.87
C GLU A 177 -10.24 -10.32 9.57
N LEU A 178 -10.70 -10.57 8.34
CA LEU A 178 -12.08 -10.32 7.93
C LEU A 178 -13.08 -11.18 8.72
N SER A 179 -12.75 -12.45 8.94
CA SER A 179 -13.59 -13.36 9.71
C SER A 179 -13.69 -12.93 11.18
N LYS A 180 -12.58 -12.49 11.78
CA LYS A 180 -12.56 -11.95 13.15
C LYS A 180 -13.40 -10.68 13.27
N ALA A 181 -13.29 -9.75 12.31
CA ALA A 181 -14.09 -8.54 12.28
C ALA A 181 -15.59 -8.84 12.16
N ARG A 182 -15.97 -9.77 11.28
CA ARG A 182 -17.37 -10.21 11.12
C ARG A 182 -17.91 -10.89 12.38
N ALA A 183 -17.15 -11.80 12.98
CA ALA A 183 -17.53 -12.48 14.21
C ALA A 183 -17.73 -11.48 15.36
N SER A 184 -16.79 -10.56 15.55
CA SER A 184 -16.90 -9.51 16.57
C SER A 184 -18.12 -8.61 16.37
N HIS A 185 -18.46 -8.26 15.12
CA HIS A 185 -19.67 -7.52 14.81
C HIS A 185 -20.94 -8.31 15.15
N MET A 186 -20.98 -9.61 14.86
CA MET A 186 -22.11 -10.48 15.22
C MET A 186 -22.28 -10.59 16.74
N GLU A 187 -21.19 -10.81 17.48
CA GLU A 187 -21.20 -10.88 18.95
C GLU A 187 -21.69 -9.56 19.56
N ALA A 188 -21.20 -8.42 19.08
CA ALA A 188 -21.64 -7.11 19.53
C ALA A 188 -23.14 -6.87 19.27
N ALA A 189 -23.66 -7.33 18.13
CA ALA A 189 -25.08 -7.25 17.80
C ALA A 189 -25.95 -8.12 18.70
N LEU A 190 -25.48 -9.32 19.06
CA LEU A 190 -26.18 -10.22 19.99
C LEU A 190 -26.19 -9.67 21.42
N GLN A 191 -25.14 -8.95 21.85
CA GLN A 191 -25.07 -8.32 23.18
C GLN A 191 -26.02 -7.12 23.35
N ASN A 192 -26.47 -6.49 22.26
CA ASN A 192 -27.36 -5.31 22.26
C ASN A 192 -28.56 -5.48 21.31
N PRO A 193 -29.51 -6.39 21.63
CA PRO A 193 -30.62 -6.74 20.74
C PRO A 193 -31.60 -5.58 20.47
N ILE A 194 -31.65 -4.57 21.34
CA ILE A 194 -32.63 -3.46 21.30
C ILE A 194 -32.51 -2.59 20.03
N LYS A 195 -31.36 -2.59 19.34
CA LYS A 195 -31.17 -1.78 18.11
C LYS A 195 -31.67 -2.46 16.83
N MET A 196 -31.92 -3.77 16.81
CA MET A 196 -32.45 -4.46 15.62
C MET A 196 -33.99 -4.43 15.53
N GLU A 197 -34.69 -4.41 16.68
CA GLU A 197 -36.16 -4.38 16.76
C GLU A 197 -36.76 -3.08 16.16
N GLN A 198 -36.07 -1.95 16.32
CA GLN A 198 -36.55 -0.64 15.84
C GLN A 198 -36.48 -0.48 14.31
N VAL A 199 -35.76 -1.35 13.59
CA VAL A 199 -35.76 -1.36 12.12
C VAL A 199 -36.93 -2.20 11.58
N ALA A 200 -37.35 -3.25 12.27
CA ALA A 200 -38.52 -4.05 11.90
C ALA A 200 -39.85 -3.31 12.15
N ALA A 201 -39.94 -2.49 13.20
CA ALA A 201 -41.13 -1.71 13.52
C ALA A 201 -41.45 -0.59 12.49
N VAL A 202 -40.46 -0.14 11.69
CA VAL A 202 -40.67 0.88 10.65
C VAL A 202 -41.27 0.28 9.36
N ILE A 203 -41.09 -1.02 9.11
CA ILE A 203 -41.65 -1.70 7.92
C ILE A 203 -43.08 -2.20 8.19
N GLY A 204 -43.44 -2.43 9.46
CA GLY A 204 -44.77 -2.92 9.86
C GLY A 204 -45.90 -1.86 9.88
N ALA A 205 -45.62 -0.60 9.57
CA ALA A 205 -46.56 0.51 9.76
C ALA A 205 -46.87 1.28 8.47
N SER A 206 -47.12 0.62 7.34
CA SER A 206 -47.98 1.21 6.30
C SER A 206 -48.45 0.16 5.27
N SER A 207 -49.71 -0.29 5.42
CA SER A 207 -50.70 -0.50 4.35
C SER A 207 -51.77 -1.51 4.79
N LYS A 208 -52.95 -1.00 5.16
CA LYS A 208 -54.17 -1.84 5.29
C LYS A 208 -54.70 -2.25 3.90
N PRO A 209 -55.39 -3.40 3.80
CA PRO A 209 -55.83 -3.99 2.53
C PRO A 209 -57.20 -3.47 2.09
N LYS A 210 -57.42 -3.36 0.76
CA LYS A 210 -58.76 -3.13 0.19
C LYS A 210 -59.39 -4.47 -0.22
N THR A 211 -60.50 -4.79 0.44
CA THR A 211 -61.40 -5.91 0.16
C THR A 211 -62.28 -5.61 -1.06
N GLN A 212 -62.44 -6.56 -1.98
CA GLN A 212 -63.61 -6.62 -2.88
C GLN A 212 -64.17 -8.05 -2.95
N LYS A 213 -65.49 -8.10 -3.09
CA LYS A 213 -66.44 -9.16 -2.70
C LYS A 213 -66.57 -10.33 -3.70
N THR A 214 -66.65 -11.54 -3.13
CA THR A 214 -67.50 -12.73 -3.40
C THR A 214 -67.67 -13.34 -4.82
N LEU A 215 -67.14 -14.58 -4.95
CA LEU A 215 -67.69 -15.89 -5.39
C LEU A 215 -69.00 -15.99 -6.23
N PRO A 216 -69.18 -17.04 -7.10
CA PRO A 216 -69.17 -18.44 -6.63
C PRO A 216 -68.58 -19.57 -7.52
N SER A 217 -68.09 -20.60 -6.81
CA SER A 217 -68.25 -22.08 -6.93
C SER A 217 -68.32 -22.70 -8.35
N THR A 218 -67.56 -23.76 -8.69
CA THR A 218 -67.79 -25.15 -8.24
C THR A 218 -66.63 -26.11 -8.57
N LYS A 219 -66.38 -27.09 -7.66
CA LYS A 219 -66.15 -28.56 -7.83
C LYS A 219 -65.22 -29.04 -8.98
N THR A 220 -64.25 -29.95 -8.83
CA THR A 220 -64.20 -31.22 -8.10
C THR A 220 -62.79 -31.84 -8.13
N CYS A 221 -62.56 -32.71 -7.14
CA CYS A 221 -61.63 -33.86 -7.00
C CYS A 221 -60.95 -34.44 -8.26
N GLY A 222 -59.70 -34.89 -8.08
CA GLY A 222 -59.04 -35.83 -9.00
C GLY A 222 -57.61 -36.17 -8.57
N SER A 223 -57.47 -37.10 -7.63
CA SER A 223 -56.22 -37.86 -7.43
C SER A 223 -55.82 -38.59 -8.71
N ASN A 224 -54.52 -38.70 -9.00
CA ASN A 224 -53.95 -39.98 -9.42
C ASN A 224 -52.43 -40.02 -9.39
N ASP A 225 -51.96 -41.11 -8.79
CA ASP A 225 -50.64 -41.71 -8.89
C ASP A 225 -50.30 -42.09 -10.34
N GLY A 226 -49.01 -42.17 -10.68
CA GLY A 226 -48.59 -42.60 -12.02
C GLY A 226 -47.09 -42.65 -12.25
N VAL A 227 -46.53 -43.81 -11.92
CA VAL A 227 -45.17 -44.33 -12.13
C VAL A 227 -44.68 -44.28 -13.60
N HIS A 228 -43.35 -44.23 -13.76
CA HIS A 228 -42.50 -44.99 -14.73
C HIS A 228 -41.95 -44.34 -16.01
N SER A 229 -40.65 -44.62 -16.21
CA SER A 229 -39.87 -44.69 -17.48
C SER A 229 -39.67 -43.39 -18.28
N SER A 230 -38.57 -43.14 -19.00
CA SER A 230 -37.38 -43.91 -19.38
C SER A 230 -36.46 -42.96 -20.16
N ASP A 231 -35.15 -43.23 -20.10
CA ASP A 231 -34.12 -43.02 -21.14
C ASP A 231 -34.22 -41.81 -22.11
N ARG A 232 -33.25 -40.91 -22.00
CA ARG A 232 -32.20 -40.71 -23.01
C ARG A 232 -31.08 -39.80 -22.50
#